data_AF-A0A554MG26-F1
#
_entry.id   AF-A0A554MG26-F1
#
_cell.length_a   1.000
_cell.length_b   1.000
_cell.length_c   1.000
_cell.angle_alpha   90.00
_cell.angle_beta   90.00
_cell.angle_gamma   90.00
#
_symmetry.space_group_name_H-M   'P 1'
#
loop_
_entity.id
_entity.type
_entity.pdbx_description
1 polymer ?
#
loop_
_entity_poly.entity_id
_entity_poly.type
_entity_poly.pdbx_seq_one_letter_code
_entity_poly.pdbx_strand_id
1 'polypeptide(L)'
;MGVLVLGGLGALIWYSGTRTTVPQDEIISRTGIHWHPELKTVVKGEETKIPANIGIGMQYAGYPRYDPMMRMTDIHTHDDSGTLHWEVMSGPVKKEDVRLGSFFAIWGKKFDGSCILEHCNGSEGAVKMFVNGEPNTEFQNYLVKDGDQIEIRYE
;
A
#
# COMPACT_ATOMS: atom_id res chain seq x y z
N MET A 1 -65.81 12.50 -32.23
CA MET A 1 -64.53 13.11 -32.66
C MET A 1 -63.67 13.20 -31.40
N GLY A 2 -62.71 12.31 -31.17
CA GLY A 2 -61.32 12.45 -31.65
C GLY A 2 -60.75 13.76 -31.11
N VAL A 3 -59.91 13.78 -30.07
CA VAL A 3 -58.49 13.39 -30.11
C VAL A 3 -58.02 12.86 -28.73
N LEU A 4 -57.34 11.71 -28.75
CA LEU A 4 -56.47 11.21 -27.67
C LEU A 4 -55.05 11.75 -27.92
N VAL A 5 -54.50 12.51 -26.96
CA VAL A 5 -53.06 12.78 -26.88
C VAL A 5 -52.51 11.93 -25.75
N LEU A 6 -51.77 10.88 -26.10
CA LEU A 6 -50.97 10.09 -25.16
C LEU A 6 -49.66 10.87 -24.88
N GLY A 7 -49.54 11.46 -23.69
CA GLY A 7 -48.31 12.11 -23.22
C GLY A 7 -47.91 11.55 -21.86
N GLY A 8 -46.75 10.89 -21.81
CA GLY A 8 -46.28 10.09 -20.68
C GLY A 8 -45.99 10.87 -19.40
N LEU A 9 -46.33 10.26 -18.27
CA LEU A 9 -45.83 10.63 -16.94
C LEU A 9 -44.66 9.70 -16.59
N GLY A 10 -43.48 10.00 -17.15
CA GLY A 10 -42.24 9.43 -16.69
C GLY A 10 -41.90 10.03 -15.32
N ALA A 11 -42.08 9.25 -14.26
CA ALA A 11 -41.58 9.60 -12.94
C ALA A 11 -40.03 9.59 -12.98
N LEU A 12 -39.43 10.75 -13.18
CA LEU A 12 -37.99 10.96 -13.02
C LEU A 12 -37.66 10.93 -11.52
N ILE A 13 -37.36 9.74 -11.01
CA ILE A 13 -36.74 9.58 -9.70
C ILE A 13 -35.28 9.99 -9.85
N TRP A 14 -34.96 11.20 -9.40
CA TRP A 14 -33.58 11.67 -9.29
C TRP A 14 -32.91 10.94 -8.13
N TYR A 15 -32.16 9.89 -8.43
CA TYR A 15 -31.27 9.26 -7.46
C TYR A 15 -30.05 10.17 -7.27
N SER A 16 -30.11 11.07 -6.29
CA SER A 16 -28.94 11.84 -5.87
C SER A 16 -27.97 10.86 -5.19
N GLY A 17 -26.99 10.37 -5.95
CA GLY A 17 -25.88 9.60 -5.40
C GLY A 17 -25.14 10.47 -4.38
N THR A 18 -25.20 10.10 -3.10
CA THR A 18 -24.39 10.70 -2.06
C THR A 18 -22.92 10.48 -2.42
N ARG A 19 -22.21 11.53 -2.82
CA ARG A 19 -20.74 11.48 -2.91
C ARG A 19 -20.22 11.25 -1.50
N THR A 20 -19.75 10.05 -1.22
CA THR A 20 -19.06 9.74 0.03
C THR A 20 -17.79 10.58 0.07
N THR A 21 -17.77 11.65 0.86
CA THR A 21 -16.58 12.45 1.10
C THR A 21 -15.64 11.64 1.98
N VAL A 22 -14.44 11.33 1.49
CA VAL A 22 -13.38 10.71 2.31
C VAL A 22 -13.08 11.66 3.47
N PRO A 23 -13.12 11.20 4.73
CA PRO A 23 -12.78 12.03 5.88
C PRO A 23 -11.41 12.69 5.71
N GLN A 24 -11.31 13.97 6.07
CA GLN A 24 -10.10 14.76 5.82
C GLN A 24 -8.86 14.20 6.55
N ASP A 25 -9.06 13.50 7.66
CA ASP A 25 -8.02 12.87 8.47
C ASP A 25 -7.51 11.54 7.87
N GLU A 26 -8.18 10.98 6.86
CA GLU A 26 -7.69 9.83 6.10
C GLU A 26 -6.78 10.23 4.94
N ILE A 27 -6.81 11.50 4.52
CA ILE A 27 -6.05 12.00 3.36
C ILE A 27 -4.61 12.32 3.78
N ILE A 28 -3.65 11.64 3.14
CA ILE A 28 -2.21 11.89 3.27
C ILE A 28 -1.76 12.96 2.29
N SER A 29 -2.23 12.91 1.05
CA SER A 29 -1.95 13.92 0.03
C SER A 29 -3.17 14.15 -0.87
N ARG A 30 -3.37 15.40 -1.31
CA ARG A 30 -4.42 15.73 -2.29
C ARG A 30 -4.01 15.42 -3.73
N THR A 31 -2.71 15.24 -3.98
CA THR A 31 -2.12 14.88 -5.27
C THR A 31 -1.43 13.53 -5.18
N GLY A 32 -0.92 13.03 -6.30
CA GLY A 32 -0.03 11.88 -6.28
C GLY A 32 1.22 12.11 -5.43
N ILE A 33 1.90 11.02 -5.11
CA ILE A 33 3.17 10.99 -4.37
C ILE A 33 4.21 10.19 -5.15
N HIS A 34 5.48 10.45 -4.86
CA HIS A 34 6.62 9.71 -5.39
C HIS A 34 7.67 9.70 -4.29
N TRP A 35 7.70 8.63 -3.51
CA TRP A 35 8.50 8.51 -2.30
C TRP A 35 9.49 7.35 -2.38
N HIS A 36 10.65 7.52 -1.74
CA HIS A 36 11.74 6.53 -1.71
C HIS A 36 12.17 6.17 -0.28
N PRO A 37 11.34 5.44 0.49
CA PRO A 37 11.78 4.86 1.76
C PRO A 37 12.73 3.66 1.53
N GLU A 38 13.63 3.43 2.47
CA GLU A 38 14.54 2.29 2.48
C GLU A 38 14.05 1.26 3.49
N LEU A 39 13.99 -0.01 3.09
CA LEU A 39 13.63 -1.13 3.95
C LEU A 39 14.83 -2.06 4.13
N LYS A 40 15.13 -2.37 5.39
CA LYS A 40 16.10 -3.40 5.77
C LYS A 40 15.41 -4.46 6.63
N THR A 41 15.70 -5.73 6.33
CA THR A 41 15.22 -6.85 7.15
C THR A 41 16.40 -7.63 7.69
N VAL A 42 16.41 -7.92 8.99
CA VAL A 42 17.49 -8.67 9.67
C VAL A 42 16.87 -9.83 10.45
N VAL A 43 17.32 -11.05 10.21
CA VAL A 43 16.84 -12.25 10.88
C VAL A 43 18.01 -12.92 11.57
N LYS A 44 17.93 -13.07 12.90
CA LYS A 44 18.97 -13.71 13.73
C LYS A 44 20.38 -13.15 13.47
N GLY A 45 20.46 -11.83 13.25
CA GLY A 45 21.71 -11.10 12.98
C GLY A 45 22.16 -11.06 11.52
N GLU A 46 21.47 -11.75 10.61
CA GLU A 46 21.79 -11.77 9.18
C GLU A 46 20.79 -10.92 8.38
N GLU A 47 21.30 -10.07 7.49
CA GLU A 47 20.45 -9.28 6.61
C GLU A 47 19.78 -10.16 5.57
N THR A 48 18.46 -10.08 5.48
CA THR A 48 17.69 -10.74 4.42
C THR A 48 17.50 -9.80 3.25
N LYS A 49 17.87 -10.29 2.07
CA LYS A 49 17.80 -9.55 0.81
C LYS A 49 16.35 -9.31 0.38
N ILE A 50 16.04 -8.08 0.00
CA ILE A 50 14.80 -7.72 -0.69
C ILE A 50 15.06 -7.86 -2.20
N PRO A 51 14.33 -8.72 -2.92
CA PRO A 51 14.52 -8.88 -4.35
C PRO A 51 14.22 -7.61 -5.18
N ALA A 52 14.94 -7.47 -6.29
CA ALA A 52 14.59 -6.55 -7.36
C ALA A 52 13.26 -6.94 -8.03
N ASN A 53 12.61 -5.95 -8.65
CA ASN A 53 11.42 -6.12 -9.48
C ASN A 53 10.18 -6.65 -8.73
N ILE A 54 10.10 -6.47 -7.41
CA ILE A 54 8.85 -6.68 -6.69
C ILE A 54 7.84 -5.67 -7.20
N GLY A 55 6.63 -6.11 -7.50
CA GLY A 55 5.58 -5.26 -8.08
C GLY A 55 5.73 -5.01 -9.58
N ILE A 56 6.80 -5.45 -10.24
CA ILE A 56 7.06 -5.22 -11.67
C ILE A 56 6.83 -6.50 -12.49
N GLY A 57 6.05 -6.39 -13.56
CA GLY A 57 5.82 -7.45 -14.55
C GLY A 57 4.37 -7.94 -14.60
N MET A 58 4.07 -8.84 -15.54
CA MET A 58 2.69 -9.31 -15.79
C MET A 58 2.16 -10.23 -14.69
N GLN A 59 3.04 -10.80 -13.86
CA GLN A 59 2.65 -11.65 -12.73
C GLN A 59 1.88 -10.87 -11.65
N TYR A 60 1.99 -9.55 -11.64
CA TYR A 60 1.24 -8.66 -10.75
C TYR A 60 -0.05 -8.14 -11.40
N ALA A 61 -0.39 -8.58 -12.62
CA ALA A 61 -1.66 -8.20 -13.24
C ALA A 61 -2.83 -8.62 -12.34
N GLY A 62 -3.65 -7.65 -11.95
CA GLY A 62 -4.76 -7.85 -11.02
C GLY A 62 -4.43 -7.59 -9.54
N TYR A 63 -3.17 -7.32 -9.19
CA TYR A 63 -2.84 -6.75 -7.88
C TYR A 63 -3.44 -5.34 -7.76
N PRO A 64 -3.79 -4.89 -6.54
CA PRO A 64 -4.22 -3.52 -6.31
C PRO A 64 -3.21 -2.53 -6.91
N ARG A 65 -3.74 -1.52 -7.60
CA ARG A 65 -2.96 -0.39 -8.17
C ARG A 65 -1.85 -0.81 -9.16
N TYR A 66 -2.01 -1.96 -9.81
CA TYR A 66 -1.22 -2.33 -10.98
C TYR A 66 -1.58 -1.45 -12.18
N ASP A 67 -0.60 -0.78 -12.76
CA ASP A 67 -0.71 -0.04 -14.01
C ASP A 67 -0.34 -0.97 -15.19
N PRO A 68 -1.28 -1.30 -16.09
CA PRO A 68 -1.01 -2.18 -17.23
C PRO A 68 -0.16 -1.53 -18.32
N MET A 69 -0.09 -0.20 -18.40
CA MET A 69 0.76 0.53 -19.34
C MET A 69 2.22 0.52 -18.88
N MET A 70 2.46 0.76 -17.58
CA MET A 70 3.81 0.71 -16.99
C MET A 70 4.24 -0.71 -16.61
N ARG A 71 3.30 -1.65 -16.54
CA ARG A 71 3.49 -3.05 -16.14
C ARG A 71 4.06 -3.18 -14.72
N MET A 72 3.60 -2.35 -13.79
CA MET A 72 4.03 -2.39 -12.39
C MET A 72 2.95 -1.87 -11.44
N THR A 73 3.03 -2.23 -10.16
CA THR A 73 2.26 -1.61 -9.07
C THR A 73 2.85 -0.27 -8.66
N ASP A 74 2.04 0.59 -8.05
CA ASP A 74 2.49 1.86 -7.47
C ASP A 74 3.50 1.68 -6.33
N ILE A 75 3.55 0.51 -5.70
CA ILE A 75 4.58 0.12 -4.73
C ILE A 75 5.47 -0.95 -5.36
N HIS A 76 6.75 -0.67 -5.58
CA HIS A 76 7.65 -1.61 -6.25
C HIS A 76 9.13 -1.43 -5.87
N THR A 77 10.00 -2.33 -6.34
CA THR A 77 11.47 -2.21 -6.25
C THR A 77 12.09 -2.29 -7.64
N HIS A 78 13.15 -1.51 -7.88
CA HIS A 78 13.95 -1.63 -9.11
C HIS A 78 15.17 -2.54 -8.96
N ASP A 79 15.75 -2.60 -7.76
CA ASP A 79 16.94 -3.37 -7.46
C ASP A 79 16.85 -4.04 -6.07
N ASP A 80 17.96 -4.56 -5.58
CA ASP A 80 18.07 -5.26 -4.30
C ASP A 80 18.68 -4.41 -3.17
N SER A 81 18.75 -3.08 -3.34
CA SER A 81 19.27 -2.15 -2.32
C SER A 81 18.37 -2.04 -1.09
N GLY A 82 17.10 -2.44 -1.21
CA GLY A 82 16.06 -2.21 -0.22
C GLY A 82 15.29 -0.89 -0.41
N THR A 83 15.63 -0.11 -1.44
CA THR A 83 14.84 1.08 -1.81
C THR A 83 13.47 0.65 -2.34
N LEU A 84 12.42 1.12 -1.69
CA LEU A 84 11.05 0.96 -2.16
C LEU A 84 10.64 2.22 -2.92
N HIS A 85 9.85 2.04 -3.96
CA HIS A 85 9.22 3.12 -4.69
C HIS A 85 7.75 3.17 -4.32
N TRP A 86 7.26 4.32 -3.85
CA TRP A 86 5.85 4.57 -3.57
C TRP A 86 5.34 5.68 -4.49
N GLU A 87 4.82 5.28 -5.65
CA GLU A 87 4.55 6.15 -6.80
C GLU A 87 3.04 6.17 -7.12
N VAL A 88 2.25 6.72 -6.20
CA VAL A 88 0.80 6.86 -6.44
C VAL A 88 0.59 7.99 -7.43
N MET A 89 0.23 7.65 -8.67
CA MET A 89 0.17 8.60 -9.79
C MET A 89 -0.93 9.68 -9.66
N SER A 90 -1.98 9.42 -8.88
CA SER A 90 -3.12 10.34 -8.74
C SER A 90 -3.67 10.37 -7.32
N GLY A 91 -4.10 11.55 -6.87
CA GLY A 91 -4.74 11.74 -5.57
C GLY A 91 -6.27 11.56 -5.58
N PRO A 92 -6.91 11.64 -4.40
CA PRO A 92 -6.27 11.78 -3.10
C PRO A 92 -5.58 10.48 -2.67
N VAL A 93 -4.38 10.60 -2.12
CA VAL A 93 -3.64 9.51 -1.48
C VAL A 93 -4.09 9.42 -0.04
N LYS A 94 -4.47 8.23 0.40
CA LYS A 94 -5.06 8.00 1.72
C LYS A 94 -4.14 7.15 2.60
N LYS A 95 -4.47 7.01 3.88
CA LYS A 95 -3.66 6.26 4.86
C LYS A 95 -3.43 4.81 4.43
N GLU A 96 -4.46 4.13 3.97
CA GLU A 96 -4.38 2.77 3.40
C GLU A 96 -3.49 2.70 2.16
N ASP A 97 -3.31 3.82 1.47
CA ASP A 97 -2.45 3.87 0.30
C ASP A 97 -0.97 3.74 0.65
N VAL A 98 -0.60 4.12 1.88
CA VAL A 98 0.80 4.22 2.35
C VAL A 98 1.13 3.28 3.51
N ARG A 99 0.31 2.25 3.75
CA ARG A 99 0.57 1.25 4.79
C ARG A 99 1.70 0.32 4.40
N LEU A 100 2.73 0.21 5.24
CA LEU A 100 3.89 -0.66 5.00
C LEU A 100 3.51 -2.11 4.66
N GLY A 101 2.45 -2.65 5.29
CA GLY A 101 1.95 -3.99 5.00
C GLY A 101 1.55 -4.22 3.52
N SER A 102 1.18 -3.16 2.79
CA SER A 102 0.84 -3.24 1.36
C SER A 102 2.02 -3.71 0.52
N PHE A 103 3.25 -3.26 0.83
CA PHE A 103 4.46 -3.74 0.16
C PHE A 103 4.66 -5.24 0.36
N PHE A 104 4.52 -5.72 1.59
CA PHE A 104 4.67 -7.15 1.91
C PHE A 104 3.59 -8.02 1.25
N ALA A 105 2.36 -7.50 1.12
CA ALA A 105 1.31 -8.17 0.37
C ALA A 105 1.65 -8.29 -1.13
N ILE A 106 2.23 -7.25 -1.75
CA ILE A 106 2.72 -7.29 -3.14
C ILE A 106 3.87 -8.26 -3.27
N TRP A 107 4.83 -8.24 -2.34
CA TRP A 107 5.96 -9.17 -2.30
C TRP A 107 5.51 -10.63 -2.07
N GLY A 108 4.34 -10.84 -1.45
CA GLY A 108 3.86 -12.17 -1.07
C GLY A 108 4.57 -12.73 0.16
N LYS A 109 5.03 -11.85 1.05
CA LYS A 109 5.69 -12.20 2.31
C LYS A 109 4.84 -11.77 3.50
N LYS A 110 4.95 -12.49 4.61
CA LYS A 110 4.24 -12.14 5.84
C LYS A 110 4.96 -10.99 6.53
N PHE A 111 4.20 -9.98 6.94
CA PHE A 111 4.66 -8.98 7.89
C PHE A 111 3.48 -8.47 8.72
N ASP A 112 3.62 -8.61 10.03
CA ASP A 112 2.74 -8.03 11.04
C ASP A 112 3.51 -7.91 12.37
N GLY A 113 2.88 -7.38 13.41
CA GLY A 113 3.49 -7.27 14.74
C GLY A 113 3.87 -8.61 15.41
N SER A 114 3.56 -9.75 14.78
CA SER A 114 3.92 -11.08 15.25
C SER A 114 4.86 -11.85 14.33
N CYS A 115 5.01 -11.48 13.06
CA CYS A 115 5.81 -12.24 12.11
C CYS A 115 6.47 -11.35 11.05
N ILE A 116 7.64 -11.77 10.57
CA ILE A 116 8.35 -11.23 9.41
C ILE A 116 8.90 -12.39 8.58
N LEU A 117 8.55 -12.41 7.29
CA LEU A 117 8.86 -13.52 6.37
C LEU A 117 8.32 -14.86 6.92
N GLU A 118 9.19 -15.83 7.19
CA GLU A 118 8.84 -17.14 7.75
C GLU A 118 9.02 -17.22 9.28
N HIS A 119 9.43 -16.12 9.92
CA HIS A 119 9.72 -16.07 11.36
C HIS A 119 8.60 -15.40 12.14
N CYS A 120 8.15 -16.03 13.22
CA CYS A 120 7.07 -15.54 14.07
C CYS A 120 7.48 -15.56 15.54
N ASN A 121 6.96 -14.59 16.31
CA ASN A 121 7.24 -14.43 17.73
C ASN A 121 7.02 -15.73 18.49
N GLY A 122 7.97 -16.10 19.33
CA GLY A 122 7.92 -17.31 20.13
C GLY A 122 9.16 -17.46 21.00
N SER A 123 9.49 -18.70 21.36
CA SER A 123 10.67 -19.01 22.17
C SER A 123 12.00 -18.72 21.45
N GLU A 124 11.98 -18.61 20.12
CA GLU A 124 13.18 -18.38 19.30
C GLU A 124 13.50 -16.91 19.04
N GLY A 125 12.61 -15.98 19.41
CA GLY A 125 12.77 -14.57 19.13
C GLY A 125 11.45 -13.83 18.94
N ALA A 126 11.55 -12.53 18.69
CA ALA A 126 10.43 -11.64 18.42
C ALA A 126 10.76 -10.61 17.34
N VAL A 127 9.72 -10.18 16.62
CA VAL A 127 9.76 -9.10 15.65
C VAL A 127 9.91 -7.76 16.38
N LYS A 128 10.87 -6.96 15.93
CA LYS A 128 11.08 -5.57 16.32
C LYS A 128 11.11 -4.72 15.07
N MET A 129 10.60 -3.50 15.16
CA MET A 129 10.63 -2.55 14.06
C MET A 129 11.18 -1.22 14.56
N PHE A 130 12.00 -0.60 13.73
CA PHE A 130 12.56 0.72 13.93
C PHE A 130 12.28 1.55 12.69
N VAL A 131 12.01 2.84 12.90
CA VAL A 131 11.86 3.82 11.84
C VAL A 131 12.77 4.99 12.18
N ASN A 132 13.70 5.30 11.28
CA ASN A 132 14.70 6.35 11.46
C ASN A 132 15.50 6.19 12.76
N GLY A 133 15.83 4.93 13.11
CA GLY A 133 16.57 4.56 14.32
C GLY A 133 15.74 4.45 15.60
N GLU A 134 14.48 4.88 15.60
CA GLU A 134 13.61 4.87 16.78
C GLU A 134 12.66 3.66 16.79
N PRO A 135 12.40 3.04 17.96
CA PRO A 135 11.44 1.93 18.06
C PRO A 135 10.04 2.34 17.57
N ASN A 136 9.42 1.48 16.75
CA ASN A 136 8.07 1.67 16.24
C ASN A 136 7.24 0.39 16.45
N THR A 137 5.98 0.55 16.87
CA THR A 137 5.06 -0.56 17.18
C THR A 137 3.82 -0.58 16.28
N GLU A 138 3.80 0.22 15.21
CA GLU A 138 2.70 0.25 14.23
C GLU A 138 2.79 -0.92 13.24
N PHE A 139 3.99 -1.46 13.01
CA PHE A 139 4.25 -2.63 12.16
C PHE A 139 3.62 -2.51 10.77
N GLN A 140 2.80 -3.48 10.35
CA GLN A 140 2.13 -3.48 9.06
C GLN A 140 1.20 -2.28 8.86
N ASN A 141 0.78 -1.64 9.96
CA ASN A 141 -0.08 -0.47 9.94
C ASN A 141 0.69 0.84 9.85
N TYR A 142 2.02 0.81 9.93
CA TYR A 142 2.87 2.01 9.82
C TYR A 142 2.58 2.75 8.52
N LEU A 143 2.37 4.06 8.64
CA LEU A 143 2.15 4.95 7.50
C LEU A 143 3.49 5.47 7.02
N VAL A 144 3.98 4.87 5.93
CA VAL A 144 5.29 5.14 5.35
C VAL A 144 5.37 6.59 4.87
N LYS A 145 6.54 7.21 5.01
CA LYS A 145 6.83 8.56 4.51
C LYS A 145 8.05 8.53 3.59
N ASP A 146 8.22 9.63 2.86
CA ASP A 146 9.40 9.82 2.03
C ASP A 146 10.69 9.83 2.86
N GLY A 147 11.70 9.12 2.35
CA GLY A 147 13.03 9.02 2.97
C GLY A 147 13.09 8.27 4.30
N ASP A 148 12.01 7.60 4.73
CA ASP A 148 12.05 6.77 5.94
C ASP A 148 13.08 5.65 5.80
N GLN A 149 13.92 5.47 6.83
CA GLN A 149 14.76 4.29 7.01
C GLN A 149 14.04 3.31 7.92
N ILE A 150 13.50 2.25 7.34
CA ILE A 150 12.70 1.25 8.03
C ILE A 150 13.56 0.01 8.25
N GLU A 151 13.73 -0.41 9.50
CA GLU A 151 14.44 -1.62 9.84
C GLU A 151 13.52 -2.57 10.61
N ILE A 152 13.39 -3.81 10.13
CA ILE A 152 12.62 -4.87 10.79
C ILE A 152 13.57 -5.98 11.16
N ARG A 153 13.59 -6.35 12.45
CA ARG A 153 14.46 -7.39 12.99
C ARG A 153 13.65 -8.54 13.57
N TYR A 154 14.15 -9.76 13.43
CA TYR A 154 13.72 -10.91 14.23
C TYR A 154 14.89 -11.40 15.06
N GLU A 155 14.77 -11.30 16.39
CA GLU A 155 15.84 -11.61 17.36
C GLU A 155 15.29 -12.05 18.72
#